data_AF-A0A429GGE4-F1
#
_entry.id   AF-A0A429GGE4-F1
#
_cell.length_a   1.000
_cell.length_b   1.000
_cell.length_c   1.000
_cell.angle_alpha   90.00
_cell.angle_beta   90.00
_cell.angle_gamma   90.00
#
_symmetry.space_group_name_H-M   'P 1'
#
loop_
_entity.id
_entity.type
_entity.pdbx_description
1 polymer ?
#
loop_
_entity_poly.entity_id
_entity_poly.type
_entity_poly.pdbx_seq_one_letter_code
_entity_poly.pdbx_strand_id
1 'polypeptide(L)'
;MYKPVPVKDYIRILTRKRIPYDEIIYLLTEGYDVFIPDMNRKTASYLKKKLKEMMDLEVECKPAEYEGKVGYVFMIPKVREYFKRVVETEDST
;
A
#
# COMPACT_ATOMS: atom_id res chain seq x y z
N MET A 1 5.65 -21.16 4.32
CA MET A 1 5.01 -20.95 3.00
C MET A 1 4.15 -19.70 3.13
N TYR A 2 4.62 -18.56 2.65
CA TYR A 2 3.96 -17.27 2.89
C TYR A 2 2.68 -17.20 2.05
N LYS A 3 1.51 -17.20 2.70
CA LYS A 3 0.23 -16.98 2.02
C LYS A 3 -0.21 -15.54 2.26
N PRO A 4 0.04 -14.61 1.32
CA PRO A 4 -0.59 -13.30 1.36
C PRO A 4 -2.12 -13.48 1.34
N VAL A 5 -2.80 -12.88 2.32
CA VAL A 5 -4.26 -12.87 2.42
C VAL A 5 -4.82 -12.04 1.24
N PRO A 6 -5.96 -12.44 0.63
CA PRO A 6 -6.29 -12.11 -0.75
C PRO A 6 -6.52 -10.62 -0.97
N VAL A 7 -5.96 -10.14 -2.08
CA VAL A 7 -6.39 -8.94 -2.78
C VAL A 7 -7.85 -9.13 -3.18
N LYS A 8 -8.78 -8.79 -2.29
CA LYS A 8 -10.18 -8.62 -2.66
C LYS A 8 -10.34 -7.18 -3.15
N ASP A 9 -9.98 -6.99 -4.42
CA ASP A 9 -10.48 -5.97 -5.34
C ASP A 9 -10.62 -4.53 -4.81
N TYR A 10 -9.51 -3.84 -4.51
CA TYR A 10 -9.52 -2.37 -4.48
C TYR A 10 -8.31 -1.77 -5.19
N ILE A 11 -8.07 -2.21 -6.44
CA ILE A 11 -7.19 -1.50 -7.36
C ILE A 11 -7.91 -0.23 -7.82
N ARG A 12 -7.70 0.89 -7.13
CA ARG A 12 -8.17 2.18 -7.65
C ARG A 12 -7.23 2.67 -8.74
N ILE A 13 -7.67 2.49 -9.98
CA ILE A 13 -7.07 3.11 -11.17
C ILE A 13 -7.33 4.62 -11.10
N LEU A 14 -6.36 5.37 -10.59
CA LEU A 14 -6.47 6.83 -10.51
C LEU A 14 -6.01 7.46 -11.82
N THR A 15 -6.94 7.64 -12.75
CA THR A 15 -6.69 8.39 -13.98
C THR A 15 -6.46 9.88 -13.67
N ARG A 16 -5.18 10.25 -13.56
CA ARG A 16 -4.52 11.56 -13.79
C ARG A 16 -5.09 12.87 -13.21
N LYS A 17 -6.25 12.95 -12.56
CA LYS A 17 -6.81 14.24 -12.10
C LYS A 17 -6.41 14.65 -10.68
N ARG A 18 -6.21 13.73 -9.74
CA ARG A 18 -5.71 14.01 -8.37
C ARG A 18 -5.31 12.72 -7.66
N ILE A 19 -4.22 12.73 -6.90
CA ILE A 19 -3.88 11.63 -5.98
C ILE A 19 -4.74 11.81 -4.70
N PRO A 20 -5.59 10.85 -4.32
CA PRO A 20 -6.40 10.90 -3.12
C PRO A 20 -5.57 10.43 -1.91
N TYR A 21 -4.79 11.35 -1.34
CA TYR A 21 -3.90 11.03 -0.22
C TYR A 21 -4.62 10.41 0.96
N ASP A 22 -5.78 10.96 1.35
CA ASP A 22 -6.52 10.50 2.53
C ASP A 22 -6.98 9.04 2.39
N GLU A 23 -7.39 8.65 1.19
CA GLU A 23 -7.79 7.26 0.90
C GLU A 23 -6.59 6.30 0.91
N ILE A 24 -5.46 6.72 0.34
CA ILE A 24 -4.23 5.92 0.37
C ILE A 24 -3.76 5.74 1.81
N ILE A 25 -3.81 6.80 2.62
CA ILE A 25 -3.45 6.76 4.04
C ILE A 25 -4.36 5.78 4.78
N TYR A 26 -5.69 5.91 4.62
CA TYR A 26 -6.66 5.01 5.25
C TYR A 26 -6.37 3.54 4.93
N LEU A 27 -6.14 3.22 3.65
CA LEU A 27 -5.83 1.85 3.23
C LEU A 27 -4.50 1.35 3.84
N LEU A 28 -3.46 2.19 3.83
CA LEU A 28 -2.16 1.83 4.39
C LEU A 28 -2.21 1.65 5.92
N THR A 29 -3.01 2.43 6.65
CA THR A 29 -3.17 2.28 8.11
C THR A 29 -3.97 1.05 8.49
N GLU A 30 -4.91 0.63 7.65
CA GLU A 30 -5.66 -0.62 7.79
C GLU A 30 -4.83 -1.86 7.37
N GLY A 31 -3.56 -1.66 6.98
CA GLY A 31 -2.64 -2.74 6.64
C GLY A 31 -2.74 -3.27 5.22
N TYR A 32 -3.47 -2.58 4.34
CA TYR A 32 -3.52 -2.90 2.91
C TYR A 32 -2.27 -2.38 2.19
N ASP A 33 -1.81 -3.12 1.19
CA ASP A 33 -0.82 -2.66 0.22
C ASP A 33 -1.55 -1.93 -0.92
N VAL A 34 -1.06 -0.75 -1.33
CA VAL A 34 -1.72 0.09 -2.36
C VAL A 34 -0.90 0.07 -3.65
N PHE A 35 -1.46 -0.49 -4.72
CA PHE A 35 -0.85 -0.47 -6.06
C PHE A 35 -1.43 0.66 -6.91
N ILE A 36 -0.55 1.44 -7.57
CA ILE A 36 -0.96 2.50 -8.49
C ILE A 36 -0.36 2.21 -9.89
N PRO A 37 -1.20 1.89 -10.90
CA PRO A 37 -0.74 1.61 -12.26
C PRO A 37 -0.28 2.89 -12.97
N ASP A 38 0.54 2.71 -14.02
CA ASP A 38 1.01 3.77 -14.93
C ASP A 38 1.74 4.93 -14.23
N MET A 39 2.22 4.67 -13.01
CA MET A 39 2.97 5.63 -12.21
C MET A 39 4.45 5.58 -12.59
N ASN A 40 5.04 6.75 -12.86
CA ASN A 40 6.48 6.84 -13.08
C ASN A 40 7.25 6.94 -11.75
N ARG A 41 8.55 6.65 -11.80
CA ARG A 41 9.44 6.66 -10.64
C ARG A 41 9.46 7.99 -9.88
N LYS A 42 9.39 9.12 -10.59
CA LYS A 42 9.45 10.46 -9.98
C LYS A 42 8.19 10.74 -9.15
N THR A 43 7.02 10.45 -9.72
CA THR A 43 5.73 10.56 -9.03
C THR A 43 5.68 9.61 -7.83
N ALA A 44 6.16 8.37 -7.98
CA ALA A 44 6.19 7.40 -6.90
C ALA A 44 7.06 7.86 -5.72
N SER A 45 8.26 8.39 -6.00
CA SER A 45 9.16 8.95 -4.98
C SER A 45 8.53 10.15 -4.24
N TYR A 46 7.89 11.06 -4.99
CA TYR A 46 7.19 12.20 -4.42
C TYR A 46 6.03 11.75 -3.51
N LEU A 47 5.21 10.81 -3.97
CA LEU A 47 4.10 10.25 -3.20
C LEU A 47 4.60 9.58 -1.92
N LYS A 48 5.63 8.73 -2.01
CA LYS A 48 6.27 8.11 -0.83
C LYS A 48 6.67 9.16 0.20
N LYS A 49 7.35 10.23 -0.24
CA LYS A 49 7.80 11.31 0.65
C LYS A 49 6.59 11.99 1.31
N LYS A 50 5.56 12.29 0.52
CA LYS A 50 4.36 12.96 1.02
C LYS A 50 3.58 12.12 2.03
N LEU A 51 3.41 10.82 1.77
CA LEU A 51 2.77 9.90 2.70
C LEU A 51 3.56 9.78 4.01
N LYS A 52 4.89 9.68 3.93
CA LYS A 52 5.76 9.70 5.11
C LYS A 52 5.57 10.97 5.95
N GLU A 53 5.55 12.14 5.32
CA GLU A 53 5.32 13.43 6.01
C GLU A 53 3.94 13.51 6.67
N MET A 54 2.90 12.96 6.01
CA MET A 54 1.52 13.02 6.52
C MET A 54 1.25 12.03 7.65
N MET A 55 1.89 10.86 7.62
CA MET A 55 1.59 9.77 8.55
C MET A 55 2.63 9.64 9.67
N ASP A 56 3.79 10.28 9.54
CA ASP A 56 4.97 10.06 10.38
C ASP A 56 5.38 8.57 10.46
N LEU A 57 5.12 7.83 9.38
CA LEU A 57 5.40 6.40 9.27
C LEU A 57 6.31 6.12 8.07
N GLU A 58 7.14 5.08 8.20
CA GLU A 58 7.98 4.63 7.11
C GLU A 58 7.14 3.89 6.06
N VAL A 59 7.00 4.53 4.89
CA VAL A 59 6.30 3.98 3.73
C VAL A 59 7.35 3.38 2.77
N GLU A 60 7.22 2.10 2.46
CA GLU A 60 7.97 1.46 1.40
C GLU A 60 7.29 1.68 0.05
N CYS A 61 8.09 1.75 -1.02
CA CYS A 61 7.61 1.89 -2.40
C CYS A 61 8.49 1.05 -3.32
N LYS A 62 7.89 0.17 -4.12
CA LYS A 62 8.61 -0.73 -5.05
C LYS A 62 7.88 -0.79 -6.40
N PRO A 63 8.61 -0.93 -7.52
CA PRO A 63 7.99 -1.20 -8.80
C PRO A 63 7.29 -2.57 -8.74
N ALA A 64 6.11 -2.68 -9.33
CA ALA A 64 5.32 -3.91 -9.34
C ALA A 64 4.50 -4.02 -10.63
N GLU A 65 4.08 -5.24 -10.93
CA GLU A 65 3.14 -5.56 -12.00
C GLU A 65 1.91 -6.24 -11.40
N TYR A 66 0.72 -5.78 -11.76
CA TYR A 66 -0.54 -6.31 -11.27
C TYR A 66 -1.60 -6.24 -12.38
N GLU A 67 -2.27 -7.35 -12.67
CA GLU A 67 -3.27 -7.49 -13.76
C GLU A 67 -2.77 -6.95 -15.11
N GLY A 68 -1.51 -7.23 -15.45
CA GLY A 68 -0.88 -6.79 -16.69
C GLY A 68 -0.58 -5.28 -16.76
N LYS A 69 -0.72 -4.56 -15.65
CA LYS A 69 -0.34 -3.14 -15.53
C LYS A 69 0.95 -3.01 -14.72
N VAL A 70 1.85 -2.16 -15.20
CA VAL A 70 3.09 -1.82 -14.51
C VAL A 70 2.89 -0.54 -13.72
N GLY A 71 3.42 -0.50 -12.50
CA GLY A 71 3.28 0.65 -11.62
C GLY A 71 4.12 0.53 -10.36
N TYR A 72 3.64 1.13 -9.28
CA TYR A 72 4.31 1.10 -7.99
C TYR A 72 3.35 0.66 -6.89
N VAL A 73 3.84 -0.18 -5.99
CA VAL A 73 3.14 -0.58 -4.77
C VAL A 73 3.71 0.16 -3.57
N PHE A 74 2.83 0.61 -2.69
CA PHE A 74 3.12 1.28 -1.43
C PHE A 74 2.65 0.40 -0.27
N MET A 75 3.44 0.35 0.80
CA MET A 75 3.13 -0.46 1.98
C MET A 75 3.80 0.10 3.24
N ILE A 76 3.27 -0.22 4.42
CA ILE A 76 3.86 0.14 5.71
C ILE A 76 4.28 -1.13 6.45
N PRO A 77 5.58 -1.46 6.51
CA PRO A 77 6.06 -2.70 7.14
C PRO A 77 5.60 -2.87 8.58
N LYS A 78 5.66 -1.79 9.37
CA LYS A 78 5.22 -1.79 10.78
C LYS A 78 3.75 -2.16 10.94
N VAL A 79 2.88 -1.63 10.08
CA VAL A 79 1.45 -1.93 10.11
C VAL A 79 1.22 -3.40 9.72
N ARG A 80 1.91 -3.90 8.71
CA ARG A 80 1.85 -5.34 8.35
C ARG A 80 2.29 -6.25 9.49
N GLU A 81 3.33 -5.88 10.22
CA GLU A 81 3.81 -6.64 11.38
C GLU A 81 2.78 -6.62 12.52
N TYR A 82 2.17 -5.47 12.80
CA TYR A 82 1.10 -5.34 13.79
C TYR A 82 -0.07 -6.27 13.47
N PHE A 83 -0.63 -6.19 12.25
CA PHE A 83 -1.76 -7.03 11.86
C PHE A 83 -1.43 -8.52 11.85
N LYS A 84 -0.21 -8.93 11.45
CA LYS A 84 0.22 -10.33 11.56
C LYS A 84 0.16 -10.86 12.98
N ARG A 85 0.66 -10.08 13.95
CA ARG A 85 0.64 -10.47 15.38
C ARG A 85 -0.78 -10.59 15.91
N VAL A 86 -1.67 -9.68 15.51
CA VAL A 86 -3.07 -9.72 15.92
C VAL A 86 -3.75 -10.98 15.39
N VAL A 87 -3.61 -11.28 14.09
CA VAL A 87 -4.19 -12.49 13.47
C VAL A 87 -3.65 -13.77 14.12
N GLU A 88 -2.34 -13.86 14.37
CA GLU A 88 -1.73 -15.02 15.05
C GLU A 88 -2.26 -15.23 16.49
N THR A 89 -2.68 -14.15 17.16
CA THR A 89 -3.25 -14.22 18.52
C THR A 89 -4.70 -14.69 18.49
N GLU A 90 -5.48 -14.29 17.47
CA GLU A 90 -6.88 -14.69 17.30
C GLU A 90 -7.03 -16.16 16.87
N ASP A 91 -6.11 -16.68 16.06
CA ASP A 91 -6.10 -18.11 15.67
C ASP A 91 -5.64 -19.06 16.81
N SER A 92 -5.19 -18.51 17.95
CA SER A 92 -4.70 -19.25 19.12
C SER A 92 -5.68 -19.30 20.29
N THR A 93 -6.88 -18.71 20.16
CA THR A 93 -7.94 -18.67 21.18
C THR A 93 -9.18 -19.40 20.70
#